data_AF-A0A7S1H580-F1
#
_entry.id   AF-A0A7S1H580-F1
#
_cell.length_a   1.000
_cell.length_b   1.000
_cell.length_c   1.000
_cell.angle_alpha   90.00
_cell.angle_beta   90.00
_cell.angle_gamma   90.00
#
_symmetry.space_group_name_H-M   'P 1'
#
loop_
_entity.id
_entity.type
_entity.pdbx_description
1 polymer ?
#
loop_
_entity_poly.entity_id
_entity_poly.type
_entity_poly.pdbx_seq_one_letter_code
_entity_poly.pdbx_strand_id
1 'polypeptide(L)'
;SEAGGSGALPTVAGLPVAKKSTIYNSFFDPAMERKRAFNTSAEAVAAARILLYMRREDDVPFLRHVIARGLEEHPDSADLKILYITFLRFVFKNPVAAAEQERAVKSRLNTLPFDYQYVFYVVERKATQANATESIGFGNVTSMHLMEWDAGIARARKAHKTCVHHIKDFWRKMRKKSSHCDHVTQADLREMLEKLEKFEAAVRQAEAEYEALMVNYSSSYELIQSYAAFCDQILNNHRLADSLRSTMQEGSEGGVG
;
A
#
# COMPACT_ATOMS: atom_id res chain seq x y z
N SER A 1 2.84 15.66 -73.57
CA SER A 1 2.65 16.36 -72.30
C SER A 1 1.63 15.59 -71.49
N GLU A 2 2.10 14.91 -70.44
CA GLU A 2 1.88 15.29 -69.03
C GLU A 2 0.62 14.56 -68.51
N ALA A 3 0.72 13.52 -67.66
CA ALA A 3 1.23 13.41 -66.29
C ALA A 3 0.07 13.39 -65.27
N GLY A 4 0.18 12.48 -64.29
CA GLY A 4 -0.64 12.42 -63.06
C GLY A 4 -1.76 11.36 -63.12
N GLY A 5 -1.78 10.24 -62.39
CA GLY A 5 -1.04 9.87 -61.18
C GLY A 5 -1.88 10.14 -59.93
N SER A 6 -2.74 9.20 -59.53
CA SER A 6 -3.29 8.95 -58.18
C SER A 6 -4.35 7.85 -58.36
N GLY A 7 -4.42 6.73 -57.67
CA GLY A 7 -3.96 6.36 -56.34
C GLY A 7 -4.90 5.24 -55.91
N ALA A 8 -4.46 3.98 -56.01
CA ALA A 8 -5.13 2.85 -55.38
C ALA A 8 -4.04 1.99 -54.78
N LEU A 9 -3.80 2.21 -53.49
CA LEU A 9 -2.97 1.35 -52.64
C LEU A 9 -3.54 -0.07 -52.72
N PRO A 10 -2.70 -1.11 -52.88
CA PRO A 10 -3.18 -2.47 -52.72
C PRO A 10 -3.65 -2.63 -51.28
N THR A 11 -4.90 -3.04 -51.12
CA THR A 11 -5.49 -3.50 -49.86
C THR A 11 -4.58 -4.59 -49.31
N VAL A 12 -3.77 -4.24 -48.30
CA VAL A 12 -3.01 -5.20 -47.51
C VAL A 12 -4.07 -6.01 -46.77
N ALA A 13 -4.47 -7.13 -47.38
CA ALA A 13 -5.25 -8.15 -46.71
C ALA A 13 -4.54 -8.44 -45.40
N GLY A 14 -5.24 -8.18 -44.29
CA GLY A 14 -4.73 -8.37 -42.95
C GLY A 14 -4.18 -9.78 -42.84
N LEU A 15 -2.85 -9.89 -42.83
CA LEU A 15 -2.17 -11.07 -42.37
C LEU A 15 -2.77 -11.38 -41.00
N PRO A 16 -3.29 -12.59 -40.76
CA PRO A 16 -3.66 -12.96 -39.41
C PRO A 16 -2.42 -12.71 -38.57
N VAL A 17 -2.53 -11.82 -37.58
CA VAL A 17 -1.50 -11.65 -36.55
C VAL A 17 -1.40 -13.03 -35.92
N ALA A 18 -0.40 -13.81 -36.37
CA ALA A 18 -0.15 -15.12 -35.82
C ALA A 18 0.05 -14.90 -34.33
N LYS A 19 -0.93 -15.33 -33.52
CA LYS A 19 -0.75 -15.42 -32.06
C LYS A 19 0.54 -16.19 -31.89
N LYS A 20 1.59 -15.50 -31.43
CA LYS A 20 2.91 -16.11 -31.20
C LYS A 20 2.65 -17.38 -30.42
N SER A 21 2.95 -18.55 -31.00
CA SER A 21 2.70 -19.82 -30.32
C SER A 21 3.41 -19.75 -28.96
N THR A 22 2.63 -19.75 -27.90
CA THR A 22 3.15 -19.71 -26.54
C THR A 22 3.95 -20.99 -26.29
N ILE A 23 4.84 -20.99 -25.29
CA ILE A 23 5.49 -22.25 -24.88
C ILE A 23 4.40 -23.26 -24.51
N TYR A 24 3.34 -22.77 -23.88
CA TYR A 24 2.11 -23.52 -23.65
C TYR A 24 1.59 -24.26 -24.89
N ASN A 25 1.38 -23.58 -26.02
CA ASN A 25 0.84 -24.22 -27.23
C ASN A 25 1.84 -25.12 -27.97
N SER A 26 3.15 -24.98 -27.71
CA SER A 26 4.19 -25.75 -28.40
C SER A 26 4.71 -26.95 -27.58
N PHE A 27 4.54 -26.94 -26.26
CA PHE A 27 5.06 -27.97 -25.36
C PHE A 27 4.02 -28.61 -24.44
N PHE A 28 2.86 -28.00 -24.23
CA PHE A 28 1.90 -28.47 -23.25
C PHE A 28 0.82 -29.38 -23.88
N ASP A 29 1.02 -30.68 -23.72
CA ASP A 29 -0.06 -31.67 -23.79
C ASP A 29 -0.37 -32.15 -22.35
N PRO A 30 -1.55 -31.82 -21.79
CA PRO A 30 -1.95 -32.23 -20.44
C PRO A 30 -1.87 -33.75 -20.19
N ALA A 31 -1.99 -34.58 -21.23
CA ALA A 31 -1.89 -36.03 -21.12
C ALA A 31 -0.43 -36.53 -21.04
N MET A 32 0.50 -35.80 -21.68
CA MET A 32 1.93 -36.10 -21.66
C MET A 32 2.63 -35.54 -20.43
N GLU A 33 2.25 -34.36 -19.96
CA GLU A 33 2.88 -33.75 -18.78
C GLU A 33 2.51 -34.46 -17.47
N ARG A 34 1.35 -35.14 -17.39
CA ARG A 34 1.06 -36.05 -16.27
C ARG A 34 2.07 -37.20 -16.14
N LYS A 35 2.81 -37.52 -17.21
CA LYS A 35 3.82 -38.58 -17.22
C LYS A 35 5.24 -38.06 -16.93
N ARG A 36 5.46 -36.74 -16.97
CA ARG A 36 6.75 -36.13 -16.67
C ARG A 36 6.76 -35.70 -15.20
N ALA A 37 7.44 -36.48 -14.39
CA ALA A 37 7.71 -36.12 -13.00
C ALA A 37 8.96 -35.24 -12.91
N PHE A 38 8.99 -34.33 -11.96
CA PHE A 38 10.21 -33.66 -11.54
C PHE A 38 11.01 -34.62 -10.67
N ASN A 39 12.21 -34.99 -11.11
CA ASN A 39 13.06 -35.89 -10.32
C ASN A 39 13.55 -35.20 -9.05
N THR A 40 13.65 -33.87 -9.08
CA THR A 40 14.03 -33.06 -7.92
C THR A 40 13.17 -31.80 -7.80
N SER A 41 13.02 -31.29 -6.58
CA SER A 41 12.35 -30.00 -6.34
C SER A 41 13.05 -28.84 -7.06
N ALA A 42 14.37 -28.91 -7.25
CA ALA A 42 15.16 -27.91 -7.96
C ALA A 42 14.76 -27.77 -9.44
N GLU A 43 14.42 -28.89 -10.11
CA GLU A 43 13.93 -28.88 -11.50
C GLU A 43 12.60 -28.13 -11.61
N ALA A 44 11.67 -28.40 -10.70
CA ALA A 44 10.37 -27.71 -10.65
C ALA A 44 10.54 -26.20 -10.39
N VAL A 45 11.43 -25.83 -9.46
CA VAL A 45 11.75 -24.43 -9.15
C VAL A 45 12.39 -23.74 -10.36
N ALA A 46 13.34 -24.40 -11.05
CA ALA A 46 13.99 -23.84 -12.23
C ALA A 46 12.98 -23.60 -13.37
N ALA A 47 12.13 -24.58 -13.65
CA ALA A 47 11.07 -24.45 -14.65
C ALA A 47 10.13 -23.28 -14.33
N ALA A 48 9.67 -23.18 -13.08
CA ALA A 48 8.79 -22.09 -12.66
C ALA A 48 9.48 -20.71 -12.71
N ARG A 49 10.78 -20.63 -12.35
CA ARG A 49 11.57 -19.39 -12.47
C ARG A 49 11.74 -18.94 -13.90
N ILE A 50 11.97 -19.86 -14.84
CA ILE A 50 12.06 -19.54 -16.27
C ILE A 50 10.74 -18.94 -16.76
N LEU A 51 9.61 -19.58 -16.43
CA LEU A 51 8.28 -19.07 -16.80
C LEU A 51 8.00 -17.69 -16.19
N LEU A 52 8.37 -17.47 -14.92
CA LEU A 52 8.28 -16.16 -14.26
C LEU A 52 9.17 -15.11 -14.93
N TYR A 53 10.38 -15.49 -15.37
CA TYR A 53 11.31 -14.59 -16.07
C TYR A 53 10.77 -14.16 -17.43
N MET A 54 10.09 -15.06 -18.14
CA MET A 54 9.51 -14.78 -19.44
C MET A 54 8.32 -13.80 -19.38
N ARG A 55 7.66 -13.66 -18.21
CA ARG A 55 6.58 -12.68 -17.94
C ARG A 55 5.47 -12.66 -19.00
N ARG A 56 5.13 -13.82 -19.55
CA ARG A 56 4.02 -13.95 -20.51
C ARG A 56 2.74 -14.26 -19.75
N GLU A 57 1.70 -13.46 -19.95
CA GLU A 57 0.40 -13.65 -19.30
C GLU A 57 -0.23 -15.01 -19.67
N ASP A 58 -0.07 -15.42 -20.93
CA ASP A 58 -0.60 -16.69 -21.44
C ASP A 58 0.02 -17.93 -20.76
N ASP A 59 1.20 -17.81 -20.15
CA ASP A 59 1.92 -18.91 -19.49
C ASP A 59 1.56 -19.02 -17.99
N VAL A 60 0.75 -18.12 -17.44
CA VAL A 60 0.33 -18.13 -16.02
C VAL A 60 -0.41 -19.42 -15.62
N PRO A 61 -1.36 -19.97 -16.43
CA PRO A 61 -1.99 -21.25 -16.13
C PRO A 61 -0.99 -22.41 -16.07
N PHE A 62 0.01 -22.39 -16.95
CA PHE A 62 1.06 -23.40 -16.98
C PHE A 62 2.01 -23.29 -15.80
N LEU A 63 2.43 -22.07 -15.46
CA LEU A 63 3.20 -21.80 -14.26
C LEU A 63 2.49 -22.32 -13.01
N ARG A 64 1.17 -22.08 -12.89
CA ARG A 64 0.36 -22.63 -11.80
C ARG A 64 0.42 -24.15 -11.78
N HIS A 65 0.30 -24.81 -12.93
CA HIS A 65 0.38 -26.26 -13.04
C HIS A 65 1.75 -26.80 -12.60
N VAL A 66 2.84 -26.21 -13.10
CA VAL A 66 4.22 -26.59 -12.73
C VAL A 66 4.45 -26.47 -11.23
N ILE A 67 4.02 -25.36 -10.61
CA ILE A 67 4.20 -25.17 -9.17
C ILE A 67 3.35 -26.15 -8.36
N ALA A 68 2.08 -26.33 -8.73
CA ALA A 68 1.19 -27.27 -8.06
C ALA A 68 1.73 -28.71 -8.15
N ARG A 69 2.20 -29.11 -9.33
CA ARG A 69 2.78 -30.43 -9.55
C ARG A 69 4.07 -30.63 -8.76
N GLY A 70 4.95 -29.63 -8.77
CA GLY A 70 6.16 -29.66 -7.95
C GLY A 70 5.86 -29.82 -6.46
N LEU A 71 4.79 -29.18 -5.95
CA LEU A 71 4.35 -29.32 -4.56
C LEU A 71 3.70 -30.67 -4.26
N GLU A 72 2.98 -31.28 -5.22
CA GLU A 72 2.46 -32.65 -5.08
C GLU A 72 3.59 -33.67 -4.95
N GLU A 73 4.63 -33.54 -5.78
CA GLU A 73 5.75 -34.49 -5.83
C GLU A 73 6.78 -34.23 -4.72
N HIS A 74 6.97 -32.97 -4.33
CA HIS A 74 7.96 -32.54 -3.33
C HIS A 74 7.34 -31.64 -2.25
N PRO A 75 6.41 -32.17 -1.43
CA PRO A 75 5.60 -31.38 -0.49
C PRO A 75 6.40 -30.75 0.65
N ASP A 76 7.63 -31.21 0.92
CA ASP A 76 8.49 -30.66 1.97
C ASP A 76 9.43 -29.56 1.47
N SER A 77 9.48 -29.29 0.16
CA SER A 77 10.33 -28.27 -0.42
C SER A 77 9.94 -26.86 0.06
N ALA A 78 10.85 -26.22 0.81
CA ALA A 78 10.68 -24.84 1.25
C ALA A 78 10.70 -23.86 0.07
N ASP A 79 11.55 -24.10 -0.93
CA ASP A 79 11.65 -23.27 -2.14
C ASP A 79 10.33 -23.23 -2.91
N LEU A 80 9.69 -24.39 -3.12
CA LEU A 80 8.42 -24.47 -3.84
C LEU A 80 7.29 -23.80 -3.05
N LYS A 81 7.29 -23.92 -1.73
CA LYS A 81 6.30 -23.24 -0.87
C LYS A 81 6.44 -21.73 -0.94
N ILE A 82 7.67 -21.19 -0.84
CA ILE A 82 7.91 -19.75 -0.98
C ILE A 82 7.53 -19.29 -2.38
N LEU A 83 7.96 -20.01 -3.41
CA LEU A 83 7.65 -19.67 -4.79
C LEU A 83 6.13 -19.66 -5.03
N TYR A 84 5.40 -20.63 -4.48
CA TYR A 84 3.95 -20.67 -4.58
C TYR A 84 3.27 -19.50 -3.87
N ILE A 85 3.71 -19.15 -2.66
CA ILE A 85 3.20 -17.99 -1.92
C ILE A 85 3.44 -16.69 -2.70
N THR A 86 4.65 -16.50 -3.21
CA THR A 86 4.98 -15.32 -4.03
C THR A 86 4.18 -15.27 -5.33
N PHE A 87 3.99 -16.42 -6.00
CA PHE A 87 3.14 -16.53 -7.18
C PHE A 87 1.69 -16.16 -6.87
N LEU A 88 1.10 -16.75 -5.83
CA LEU A 88 -0.28 -16.46 -5.42
C LEU A 88 -0.48 -14.98 -5.12
N ARG A 89 0.47 -14.38 -4.39
CA ARG A 89 0.36 -12.99 -3.93
C ARG A 89 0.59 -11.97 -5.05
N PHE A 90 1.66 -12.12 -5.83
CA PHE A 90 2.10 -11.07 -6.76
C PHE A 90 1.70 -11.31 -8.21
N VAL A 91 1.56 -12.57 -8.64
CA VAL A 91 1.23 -12.90 -10.03
C VAL A 91 -0.25 -13.22 -10.17
N PHE A 92 -0.75 -14.15 -9.35
CA PHE A 92 -2.15 -14.58 -9.38
C PHE A 92 -3.10 -13.62 -8.64
N LYS A 93 -2.54 -12.67 -7.87
CA LYS A 93 -3.28 -11.65 -7.11
C LYS A 93 -4.38 -12.22 -6.21
N ASN A 94 -4.11 -13.36 -5.56
CA ASN A 94 -5.00 -13.98 -4.58
C ASN A 94 -4.35 -13.93 -3.18
N PRO A 95 -4.52 -12.82 -2.43
CA PRO A 95 -3.89 -12.64 -1.14
C PRO A 95 -4.45 -13.56 -0.05
N VAL A 96 -5.71 -14.02 -0.19
CA VAL A 96 -6.35 -14.93 0.77
C VAL A 96 -5.68 -16.30 0.72
N ALA A 97 -5.57 -16.88 -0.48
CA ALA A 97 -4.89 -18.16 -0.67
C ALA A 97 -3.41 -18.08 -0.27
N ALA A 98 -2.74 -16.96 -0.55
CA ALA A 98 -1.36 -16.75 -0.11
C ALA A 98 -1.23 -16.75 1.42
N ALA A 99 -2.14 -16.06 2.14
CA ALA A 99 -2.13 -15.99 3.59
C ALA A 99 -2.38 -17.35 4.27
N GLU A 100 -3.23 -18.20 3.69
CA GLU A 100 -3.44 -19.57 4.16
C GLU A 100 -2.15 -20.40 4.07
N GLN A 101 -1.45 -20.32 2.94
CA GLN A 101 -0.18 -21.01 2.75
C GLN A 101 0.93 -20.45 3.64
N GLU A 102 0.99 -19.12 3.83
CA GLU A 102 1.92 -18.47 4.76
C GLU A 102 1.75 -18.99 6.19
N ARG A 103 0.51 -19.14 6.68
CA ARG A 103 0.23 -19.70 8.02
C ARG A 103 0.74 -21.13 8.16
N ALA A 104 0.57 -21.96 7.14
CA ALA A 104 1.05 -23.34 7.14
C ALA A 104 2.58 -23.40 7.29
N VAL A 105 3.31 -22.51 6.61
CA VAL A 105 4.78 -22.46 6.68
C VAL A 105 5.29 -21.80 7.96
N LYS A 106 4.58 -20.78 8.49
CA LYS A 106 4.95 -20.07 9.72
C LYS A 106 5.12 -21.00 10.92
N SER A 107 4.33 -22.08 11.00
CA SER A 107 4.47 -23.10 12.05
C SER A 107 5.84 -23.77 12.11
N ARG A 108 6.58 -23.79 11.00
CA ARG A 108 7.90 -24.41 10.85
C ARG A 108 9.00 -23.39 10.52
N LEU A 109 8.72 -22.09 10.60
CA LEU A 109 9.62 -21.04 10.13
C LEU A 109 10.99 -21.08 10.82
N ASN A 110 10.99 -21.32 12.15
CA ASN A 110 12.21 -21.37 12.96
C ASN A 110 13.09 -22.58 12.66
N THR A 111 12.55 -23.60 11.96
CA THR A 111 13.32 -24.78 11.53
C THR A 111 13.94 -24.62 10.15
N LEU A 112 13.59 -23.55 9.42
CA LEU A 112 14.15 -23.27 8.10
C LEU A 112 15.47 -22.50 8.21
N PRO A 113 16.38 -22.64 7.23
CA PRO A 113 17.59 -21.81 7.15
C PRO A 113 17.25 -20.32 7.07
N PHE A 114 18.17 -19.47 7.54
CA PHE A 114 17.98 -18.02 7.65
C PHE A 114 17.52 -17.37 6.34
N ASP A 115 18.06 -17.80 5.19
CA ASP A 115 17.72 -17.25 3.88
C ASP A 115 16.22 -17.34 3.58
N TYR A 116 15.59 -18.45 3.95
CA TYR A 116 14.16 -18.67 3.78
C TYR A 116 13.34 -17.77 4.70
N GLN A 117 13.78 -17.63 5.96
CA GLN A 117 13.14 -16.72 6.91
C GLN A 117 13.19 -15.28 6.42
N TYR A 118 14.33 -14.86 5.86
CA TYR A 118 14.53 -13.53 5.29
C TYR A 118 13.62 -13.31 4.07
N VAL A 119 13.53 -14.26 3.14
CA VAL A 119 12.62 -14.14 1.99
C VAL A 119 11.17 -14.05 2.43
N PHE A 120 10.74 -14.86 3.41
CA PHE A 120 9.40 -14.75 3.99
C PHE A 120 9.14 -13.36 4.58
N TYR A 121 10.08 -12.83 5.35
CA TYR A 121 9.99 -11.48 5.90
C TYR A 121 9.84 -10.41 4.80
N VAL A 122 10.61 -10.52 3.70
CA VAL A 122 10.49 -9.59 2.56
C VAL A 122 9.12 -9.69 1.90
N VAL A 123 8.59 -10.90 1.72
CA VAL A 123 7.26 -11.12 1.14
C VAL A 123 6.15 -10.56 2.02
N GLU A 124 6.22 -10.81 3.33
CA GLU A 124 5.28 -10.29 4.32
C GLU A 124 5.35 -8.76 4.39
N ARG A 125 6.55 -8.17 4.38
CA ARG A 125 6.71 -6.72 4.37
C ARG A 125 6.11 -6.10 3.11
N LYS A 126 6.33 -6.69 1.93
CA LYS A 126 5.71 -6.23 0.67
C LYS A 126 4.19 -6.40 0.68
N ALA A 127 3.68 -7.45 1.33
CA ALA A 127 2.25 -7.65 1.54
C ALA A 127 1.64 -6.56 2.42
N THR A 128 2.26 -6.26 3.57
CA THR A 128 1.82 -5.19 4.46
C THR A 128 1.87 -3.84 3.77
N GLN A 129 2.91 -3.58 2.96
CA GLN A 129 3.01 -2.37 2.16
C GLN A 129 1.90 -2.29 1.11
N ALA A 130 1.62 -3.37 0.38
CA ALA A 130 0.53 -3.41 -0.61
C ALA A 130 -0.85 -3.14 0.01
N ASN A 131 -1.13 -3.73 1.18
CA ASN A 131 -2.39 -3.52 1.89
C ASN A 131 -2.48 -2.11 2.51
N ALA A 132 -1.35 -1.57 3.00
CA ALA A 132 -1.30 -0.18 3.47
C ALA A 132 -1.54 0.80 2.30
N THR A 133 -1.04 0.52 1.10
CA THR A 133 -1.23 1.39 -0.07
C THR A 133 -2.68 1.44 -0.57
N GLU A 134 -3.47 0.38 -0.40
CA GLU A 134 -4.92 0.42 -0.66
C GLU A 134 -5.64 1.39 0.29
N SER A 135 -5.25 1.42 1.57
CA SER A 135 -5.83 2.35 2.55
C SER A 135 -5.39 3.81 2.39
N ILE A 136 -4.27 4.05 1.71
CA ILE A 136 -3.74 5.39 1.39
C ILE A 136 -4.29 5.88 0.03
N GLY A 137 -5.02 5.03 -0.71
CA GLY A 137 -5.72 5.41 -1.94
C GLY A 137 -4.82 5.58 -3.17
N PHE A 138 -3.70 4.86 -3.23
CA PHE A 138 -2.77 4.93 -4.38
C PHE A 138 -2.76 3.65 -5.23
N GLY A 139 -2.67 3.84 -6.55
CA GLY A 139 -2.11 2.85 -7.46
C GLY A 139 -0.58 2.97 -7.53
N ASN A 140 0.14 1.85 -7.42
CA ASN A 140 1.60 1.71 -7.52
C ASN A 140 2.43 2.80 -6.80
N VAL A 141 2.61 2.63 -5.48
CA VAL A 141 3.44 3.53 -4.65
C VAL A 141 4.90 3.08 -4.62
N THR A 142 5.83 4.02 -4.77
CA THR A 142 7.26 3.79 -4.56
C THR A 142 7.60 3.81 -3.06
N SER A 143 8.62 3.07 -2.62
CA SER A 143 9.03 3.06 -1.21
C SER A 143 9.37 4.45 -0.65
N MET A 144 9.71 5.39 -1.52
CA MET A 144 9.98 6.80 -1.18
C MET A 144 8.71 7.52 -0.69
N HIS A 145 7.58 7.38 -1.37
CA HIS A 145 6.32 8.00 -0.96
C HIS A 145 5.79 7.46 0.38
N LEU A 146 6.04 6.19 0.70
CA LEU A 146 5.70 5.64 2.02
C LEU A 146 6.53 6.29 3.14
N MET A 147 7.83 6.52 2.90
CA MET A 147 8.68 7.21 3.87
C MET A 147 8.29 8.68 4.04
N GLU A 148 7.93 9.36 2.94
CA GLU A 148 7.42 10.73 2.97
C GLU A 148 6.10 10.83 3.73
N TRP A 149 5.18 9.88 3.51
CA TRP A 149 3.93 9.75 4.24
C TRP A 149 4.16 9.55 5.73
N ASP A 150 4.93 8.53 6.13
CA ASP A 150 5.19 8.21 7.55
C ASP A 150 5.84 9.39 8.28
N ALA A 151 6.83 10.02 7.64
CA ALA A 151 7.49 11.19 8.21
C ALA A 151 6.53 12.39 8.30
N GLY A 152 5.71 12.61 7.27
CA GLY A 152 4.76 13.71 7.22
C GLY A 152 3.63 13.56 8.24
N ILE A 153 2.96 12.41 8.30
CA ILE A 153 1.86 12.17 9.25
C ILE A 153 2.37 12.22 10.71
N ALA A 154 3.60 11.75 10.97
CA ALA A 154 4.22 11.86 12.28
C ALA A 154 4.48 13.33 12.67
N ARG A 155 4.95 14.16 11.73
CA ARG A 155 5.12 15.61 11.96
C ARG A 155 3.80 16.31 12.24
N ALA A 156 2.77 16.07 11.41
CA ALA A 156 1.45 16.67 11.57
C ALA A 156 0.82 16.30 12.94
N ARG A 157 0.89 15.02 13.33
CA ARG A 157 0.41 14.56 14.64
C ARG A 157 1.18 15.15 15.81
N LYS A 158 2.50 15.32 15.67
CA LYS A 158 3.33 15.97 16.69
C LYS A 158 2.96 17.45 16.84
N ALA A 159 2.76 18.16 15.73
CA ALA A 159 2.30 19.55 15.74
C ALA A 159 0.91 19.67 16.40
N HIS A 160 -0.05 18.82 16.02
CA HIS A 160 -1.37 18.77 16.66
C HIS A 160 -1.30 18.53 18.17
N LYS A 161 -0.51 17.56 18.64
CA LYS A 161 -0.29 17.33 20.08
C LYS A 161 0.29 18.56 20.78
N THR A 162 1.17 19.29 20.10
CA THR A 162 1.78 20.52 20.62
C THR A 162 0.73 21.63 20.77
N CYS A 163 -0.17 21.80 19.81
CA CYS A 163 -1.31 22.73 19.92
C CYS A 163 -2.21 22.39 21.12
N VAL A 164 -2.57 21.11 21.26
CA VAL A 164 -3.38 20.62 22.39
C VAL A 164 -2.69 20.87 23.73
N HIS A 165 -1.36 20.73 23.78
CA HIS A 165 -0.59 21.00 24.98
C HIS A 165 -0.61 22.49 25.34
N HIS A 166 -0.31 23.38 24.40
CA HIS A 166 -0.28 24.83 24.65
C HIS A 166 -1.64 25.37 25.07
N ILE A 167 -2.74 24.96 24.43
CA ILE A 167 -4.08 25.41 24.82
C ILE A 167 -4.47 24.89 26.22
N LYS A 168 -4.13 23.64 26.57
CA LYS A 168 -4.36 23.10 27.92
C LYS A 168 -3.54 23.85 28.97
N ASP A 169 -2.30 24.18 28.67
CA ASP A 169 -1.42 24.91 29.58
C ASP A 169 -1.87 26.36 29.79
N PHE A 170 -2.43 26.99 28.75
CA PHE A 170 -3.10 28.28 28.85
C PHE A 170 -4.30 28.20 29.81
N TRP A 171 -5.23 27.27 29.58
CA TRP A 171 -6.41 27.09 30.44
C TRP A 171 -6.06 26.73 31.88
N ARG A 172 -5.03 25.88 32.08
CA ARG A 172 -4.55 25.49 33.42
C ARG A 172 -4.02 26.71 34.18
N LYS A 173 -3.33 27.63 33.50
CA LYS A 173 -2.80 28.85 34.11
C LYS A 173 -3.92 29.84 34.45
N MET A 174 -4.88 30.02 33.53
CA MET A 174 -6.09 30.83 33.77
C MET A 174 -6.89 30.34 34.98
N ARG A 175 -7.18 29.03 35.05
CA ARG A 175 -8.00 28.44 36.11
C ARG A 175 -7.34 28.50 37.49
N LYS A 176 -6.01 28.31 37.57
CA LYS A 176 -5.26 28.40 38.84
C LYS A 176 -5.33 29.80 39.47
N LYS A 177 -5.47 30.85 38.66
CA LYS A 177 -5.48 32.24 39.14
C LYS A 177 -6.88 32.79 39.44
N SER A 178 -7.92 32.20 38.85
CA SER A 178 -9.32 32.54 39.17
C SER A 178 -9.75 32.13 40.59
N SER A 179 -8.96 31.32 41.31
CA SER A 179 -9.32 30.73 42.60
C SER A 179 -8.81 31.48 43.84
N HIS A 180 -7.94 32.48 43.67
CA HIS A 180 -7.50 33.37 44.74
C HIS A 180 -7.63 34.79 44.21
N CYS A 181 -8.54 35.55 44.81
CA CYS A 181 -8.70 36.97 44.56
C CYS A 181 -7.36 37.66 44.78
N ASP A 182 -6.74 38.14 43.71
CA ASP A 182 -5.83 39.28 43.66
C ASP A 182 -5.63 39.63 42.17
N HIS A 183 -5.61 40.91 41.87
CA HIS A 183 -5.67 41.45 40.51
C HIS A 183 -4.70 40.77 39.52
N VAL A 184 -5.15 40.52 38.28
CA VAL A 184 -4.26 40.06 37.19
C VAL A 184 -3.16 41.09 37.01
N THR A 185 -1.93 40.73 37.39
CA THR A 185 -0.79 41.63 37.23
C THR A 185 -0.38 41.73 35.77
N GLN A 186 0.26 42.83 35.39
CA GLN A 186 0.76 43.03 34.02
C GLN A 186 1.75 41.94 33.60
N ALA A 187 2.55 41.40 34.54
CA ALA A 187 3.46 40.29 34.30
C ALA A 187 2.72 38.99 33.94
N ASP A 188 1.57 38.76 34.56
CA ASP A 188 0.75 37.58 34.32
C ASP A 188 0.05 37.63 32.96
N LEU A 189 -0.43 38.81 32.58
CA LEU A 189 -1.01 39.04 31.27
C LEU A 189 0.04 38.82 30.18
N ARG A 190 1.29 39.25 30.41
CA ARG A 190 2.42 39.00 29.52
C ARG A 190 2.73 37.51 29.37
N GLU A 191 2.77 36.76 30.46
CA GLU A 191 3.00 35.30 30.43
C GLU A 191 1.85 34.57 29.70
N MET A 192 0.61 35.03 29.86
CA MET A 192 -0.55 34.46 29.14
C MET A 192 -0.50 34.76 27.64
N LEU A 193 -0.12 35.98 27.25
CA LEU A 193 0.07 36.35 25.85
C LEU A 193 1.18 35.53 25.20
N GLU A 194 2.31 35.33 25.87
CA GLU A 194 3.40 34.49 25.35
C GLU A 194 2.94 33.04 25.09
N LYS A 195 2.07 32.50 25.94
CA LYS A 195 1.47 31.16 25.74
C LYS A 195 0.50 31.12 24.57
N LEU A 196 -0.26 32.20 24.34
CA LEU A 196 -1.14 32.33 23.18
C LEU A 196 -0.33 32.46 21.89
N GLU A 197 0.74 33.25 21.87
CA GLU A 197 1.64 33.37 20.71
C GLU A 197 2.28 32.01 20.34
N LYS A 198 2.74 31.25 21.33
CA LYS A 198 3.25 29.89 21.12
C LYS A 198 2.18 28.94 20.58
N PHE A 199 0.94 29.09 21.05
CA PHE A 199 -0.19 28.33 20.52
C PHE A 199 -0.48 28.69 19.06
N GLU A 200 -0.59 29.97 18.72
CA GLU A 200 -0.83 30.42 17.34
C GLU A 200 0.26 29.96 16.37
N ALA A 201 1.54 30.03 16.79
CA ALA A 201 2.65 29.53 16.00
C ALA A 201 2.53 28.01 15.74
N ALA A 202 2.16 27.25 16.77
CA ALA A 202 1.93 25.81 16.65
C ALA A 202 0.74 25.49 15.74
N VAL A 203 -0.34 26.29 15.78
CA VAL A 203 -1.51 26.13 14.89
C VAL A 203 -1.10 26.31 13.44
N ARG A 204 -0.40 27.41 13.09
CA ARG A 204 0.07 27.66 11.73
C ARG A 204 0.98 26.54 11.21
N GLN A 205 1.84 26.01 12.08
CA GLN A 205 2.70 24.88 11.72
C GLN A 205 1.89 23.61 11.47
N ALA A 206 0.90 23.30 12.31
CA ALA A 206 0.04 22.13 12.14
C ALA A 206 -0.80 22.23 10.86
N GLU A 207 -1.36 23.41 10.56
CA GLU A 207 -2.09 23.68 9.32
C GLU A 207 -1.21 23.45 8.09
N ALA A 208 -0.01 24.02 8.06
CA ALA A 208 0.91 23.86 6.94
C ALA A 208 1.29 22.39 6.68
N GLU A 209 1.53 21.61 7.73
CA GLU A 209 1.86 20.17 7.59
C GLU A 209 0.64 19.36 7.12
N TYR A 210 -0.57 19.67 7.61
CA TYR A 210 -1.79 19.01 7.14
C TYR A 210 -2.14 19.41 5.70
N GLU A 211 -2.01 20.67 5.31
CA GLU A 211 -2.24 21.12 3.93
C GLU A 211 -1.24 20.47 2.96
N ALA A 212 0.04 20.43 3.31
CA ALA A 212 1.07 19.77 2.50
C ALA A 212 0.77 18.27 2.29
N LEU A 213 0.21 17.61 3.31
CA LEU A 213 -0.24 16.23 3.20
C LEU A 213 -1.54 16.11 2.39
N MET A 214 -2.50 17.00 2.56
CA MET A 214 -3.79 16.94 1.85
C MET A 214 -3.63 17.17 0.34
N VAL A 215 -2.65 17.96 -0.11
CA VAL A 215 -2.33 18.13 -1.54
C VAL A 215 -1.89 16.81 -2.17
N ASN A 216 -1.10 16.02 -1.44
CA ASN A 216 -0.47 14.80 -1.97
C ASN A 216 -1.24 13.52 -1.63
N TYR A 217 -2.06 13.53 -0.57
CA TYR A 217 -2.68 12.35 0.03
C TYR A 217 -4.16 12.60 0.39
N SER A 218 -4.89 13.28 -0.49
CA SER A 218 -6.28 13.73 -0.29
C SER A 218 -7.30 12.60 -0.06
N SER A 219 -7.00 11.38 -0.49
CA SER A 219 -7.87 10.20 -0.39
C SER A 219 -7.59 9.34 0.84
N SER A 220 -6.56 9.66 1.64
CA SER A 220 -6.19 8.84 2.78
C SER A 220 -7.15 9.03 3.95
N TYR A 221 -7.84 7.95 4.34
CA TYR A 221 -8.76 7.91 5.48
C TYR A 221 -8.07 8.37 6.78
N GLU A 222 -6.83 7.92 7.03
CA GLU A 222 -6.10 8.24 8.26
C GLU A 222 -5.75 9.73 8.36
N LEU A 223 -5.42 10.37 7.23
CA LEU A 223 -5.15 11.81 7.17
C LEU A 223 -6.43 12.62 7.39
N ILE A 224 -7.51 12.28 6.67
CA ILE A 224 -8.80 12.96 6.78
C ILE A 224 -9.32 12.89 8.23
N GLN A 225 -9.19 11.74 8.89
CA GLN A 225 -9.59 11.58 10.28
C GLN A 225 -8.75 12.44 11.23
N SER A 226 -7.43 12.44 11.04
CA SER A 226 -6.51 13.22 11.88
C SER A 226 -6.73 14.72 11.70
N TYR A 227 -7.00 15.16 10.47
CA TYR A 227 -7.30 16.54 10.15
C TYR A 227 -8.68 16.98 10.67
N ALA A 228 -9.72 16.14 10.55
CA ALA A 228 -11.03 16.41 11.13
C ALA A 228 -10.95 16.59 12.66
N ALA A 229 -10.16 15.76 13.35
CA ALA A 229 -9.93 15.91 14.79
C ALA A 229 -9.19 17.21 15.13
N PHE A 230 -8.26 17.66 14.28
CA PHE A 230 -7.60 18.96 14.43
C PHE A 230 -8.58 20.13 14.25
N CYS A 231 -9.43 20.08 13.23
CA CYS A 231 -10.48 21.07 12.97
C CYS A 231 -11.46 21.21 14.15
N ASP A 232 -11.86 20.09 14.76
CA ASP A 232 -12.74 20.09 15.92
C ASP A 232 -12.07 20.61 17.19
N GLN A 233 -10.86 20.14 17.49
CA GLN A 233 -10.24 20.36 18.80
C GLN A 233 -9.50 21.70 18.88
N ILE A 234 -8.98 22.20 17.76
CA ILE A 234 -8.09 23.36 17.72
C ILE A 234 -8.74 24.53 16.98
N LEU A 235 -9.23 24.30 15.76
CA LEU A 235 -9.82 25.37 14.94
C LEU A 235 -11.27 25.67 15.29
N ASN A 236 -11.90 24.84 16.12
CA ASN A 236 -13.31 24.94 16.51
C ASN A 236 -14.26 25.00 15.29
N ASN A 237 -13.86 24.37 14.18
CA ASN A 237 -14.60 24.37 12.92
C ASN A 237 -15.29 23.02 12.72
N HIS A 238 -16.36 22.81 13.49
CA HIS A 238 -17.14 21.56 13.50
C HIS A 238 -17.77 21.24 12.14
N ARG A 239 -18.19 22.27 11.38
CA ARG A 239 -18.78 22.07 10.05
C ARG A 239 -17.79 21.48 9.06
N LEU A 240 -16.54 21.92 9.10
CA LEU A 240 -15.49 21.37 8.26
C LEU A 240 -15.13 19.95 8.69
N ALA A 241 -15.07 19.69 10.00
CA ALA A 241 -14.81 18.35 10.53
C ALA A 241 -15.93 17.35 10.16
N ASP A 242 -17.20 17.76 10.24
CA ASP A 242 -18.34 16.93 9.85
C ASP A 242 -18.36 16.67 8.35
N SER A 243 -18.10 17.68 7.52
CA SER A 243 -17.95 17.52 6.07
C SER A 243 -16.86 16.51 5.71
N LEU A 244 -15.68 16.62 6.36
CA LEU A 244 -14.58 15.68 6.18
C LEU A 244 -14.89 14.27 6.67
N ARG A 245 -15.78 14.09 7.64
CA ARG A 245 -16.22 12.76 8.11
C ARG A 245 -17.28 12.16 7.20
N SER A 246 -18.16 12.98 6.62
CA SER A 246 -19.17 12.55 5.65
C SER A 246 -18.55 12.05 4.34
N THR A 247 -17.48 12.70 3.86
CA THR A 247 -16.74 12.22 2.67
C THR A 247 -16.12 10.83 2.89
N MET A 248 -15.84 10.45 4.13
CA MET A 248 -15.38 9.10 4.48
C MET A 248 -16.51 8.05 4.43
N GLN A 249 -17.75 8.45 4.71
CA GLN A 249 -18.91 7.55 4.69
C GLN A 249 -19.34 7.24 3.25
N GLU A 250 -19.39 8.25 2.38
CA GLU A 250 -19.74 8.10 0.96
C GLU A 250 -18.72 7.22 0.20
N GLY A 251 -17.43 7.30 0.54
CA GLY A 251 -16.40 6.43 -0.03
C GLY A 251 -16.50 4.95 0.38
N SER A 252 -17.22 4.63 1.47
CA SER A 252 -17.43 3.24 1.91
C SER A 252 -18.66 2.58 1.27
N GLU A 253 -19.64 3.37 0.81
CA GLU A 253 -20.87 2.87 0.18
C GLU A 253 -20.73 2.72 -1.36
N GLY A 254 -19.72 3.34 -1.99
CA GLY A 254 -19.46 3.24 -3.43
C GLY A 254 -18.65 2.00 -3.89
N GLY A 255 -18.31 1.09 -2.98
CA GLY A 255 -17.53 -0.14 -3.26
C GLY A 255 -18.36 -1.39 -3.58
N VAL A 256 -19.67 -1.24 -3.75
CA VAL A 256 -20.57 -2.31 -4.21
C VAL A 256 -21.40 -1.78 -5.37
N GLY A 257 -20.86 -1.93 -6.58
CA GLY A 257 -21.52 -1.64 -7.86
C GLY A 257 -20.77 -2.31 -8.98
#